data_AF-A0A385SSI2-F1
#
_entry.id   AF-A0A385SSI2-F1
#
_cell.length_a   1.000
_cell.length_b   1.000
_cell.length_c   1.000
_cell.angle_alpha   90.00
_cell.angle_beta   90.00
_cell.angle_gamma   90.00
#
_symmetry.space_group_name_H-M   'P 1'
#
loop_
_entity.id
_entity.type
_entity.pdbx_description
1 polymer ?
#
loop_
_entity_poly.entity_id
_entity_poly.type
_entity_poly.pdbx_seq_one_letter_code
_entity_poly.pdbx_strand_id
1 'polypeptide(L)'
;MKTILVLGAGRSSSSLIQYLLQHAAAGPWTVVVGDFSEAAAREKIGTSAHGRAIAFDINNEVQSSAAIQEADVVISLMPATLHPLVARHCLRWNKHLLNASYVSDEMRSYHADALAKGLLFLNECGLDPGIDHMSAMQVIDGIKARGGTLTSFESFTGGLIAPETDPENPWRYKFTWNPRNVVMAGQGTAKFLQGGQYKYIPYQQLFQRFTTVSVPGYGEYEGYANRDSLKYLETYGLQGIQTMVRGTLRNKGYCPAWNVLAQLGCCDDTYAMEGVDQMTHRGFVHAFVEAPAGQLQEKIAAMFHISREGEEMKRLQWSGLFSEENVGLSSGTPAQILEHILAKKWKLNPGDKDLIVMWHRFRFTLAGKEKEIQAHLVATGENEVHTAMAKTVGLPVGIAAKLLLEGKLKTRGVAIPVIKEFYDPILEELASFGIRLIETEY
;
A
#
# COMPACT_ATOMS: atom_id res chain seq x y z
N MET A 1 7.43 10.60 -31.33
CA MET A 1 7.77 10.65 -29.88
C MET A 1 6.56 10.11 -29.14
N LYS A 2 6.75 9.18 -28.21
CA LYS A 2 5.64 8.61 -27.42
C LYS A 2 5.36 9.50 -26.20
N THR A 3 4.11 9.57 -25.76
CA THR A 3 3.72 10.39 -24.59
C THR A 3 3.17 9.53 -23.47
N ILE A 4 3.76 9.66 -22.28
CA ILE A 4 3.27 9.04 -21.04
C ILE A 4 2.57 10.12 -20.22
N LEU A 5 1.28 9.93 -19.94
CA LEU A 5 0.51 10.81 -19.04
C LEU A 5 0.42 10.18 -17.65
N VAL A 6 1.04 10.81 -16.66
CA VAL A 6 0.95 10.43 -15.24
C VAL A 6 -0.11 11.28 -14.55
N LEU A 7 -1.15 10.64 -14.02
CA LEU A 7 -2.23 11.29 -13.28
C LEU A 7 -1.99 11.15 -11.77
N GLY A 8 -1.69 12.26 -11.10
CA GLY A 8 -1.41 12.37 -9.68
C GLY A 8 0.05 12.73 -9.38
N ALA A 9 0.25 13.88 -8.72
CA ALA A 9 1.55 14.39 -8.26
C ALA A 9 1.78 14.17 -6.75
N GLY A 10 1.09 13.18 -6.16
CA GLY A 10 1.18 12.85 -4.74
C GLY A 10 2.51 12.22 -4.30
N ARG A 11 2.61 11.84 -3.02
CA ARG A 11 3.86 11.30 -2.42
C ARG A 11 4.43 10.10 -3.20
N SER A 12 3.57 9.15 -3.56
CA SER A 12 3.98 7.90 -4.21
C SER A 12 4.39 8.06 -5.69
N SER A 13 4.14 9.20 -6.34
CA SER A 13 4.50 9.39 -7.75
C SER A 13 5.91 9.93 -7.96
N SER A 14 6.58 10.41 -6.91
CA SER A 14 7.90 11.06 -7.01
C SER A 14 8.95 10.18 -7.71
N SER A 15 9.11 8.92 -7.28
CA SER A 15 10.08 7.99 -7.88
C SER A 15 9.66 7.53 -9.28
N LEU A 16 8.36 7.37 -9.54
CA LEU A 16 7.85 7.07 -10.89
C LEU A 16 8.21 8.18 -11.87
N ILE A 17 7.87 9.43 -11.53
CA ILE A 17 8.08 10.58 -12.41
C ILE A 17 9.58 10.76 -12.69
N GLN A 18 10.41 10.68 -11.64
CA GLN A 18 11.87 10.75 -11.79
C GLN A 18 12.41 9.65 -12.71
N TYR A 19 11.99 8.40 -12.51
CA TYR A 19 12.40 7.26 -13.34
C TYR A 19 12.01 7.47 -14.82
N LEU A 20 10.77 7.89 -15.07
CA LEU A 20 10.28 8.13 -16.43
C LEU A 20 11.01 9.29 -17.11
N LEU A 21 11.28 10.38 -16.40
CA LEU A 21 12.02 11.53 -16.96
C LEU A 21 13.47 11.19 -17.29
N GLN A 22 14.14 10.38 -16.46
CA GLN A 22 15.49 9.88 -16.74
C GLN A 22 15.53 9.03 -18.02
N HIS A 23 14.54 8.15 -18.20
CA HIS A 23 14.42 7.35 -19.42
C HIS A 23 13.99 8.18 -20.64
N ALA A 24 13.13 9.19 -20.44
CA ALA A 24 12.71 10.10 -21.50
C ALA A 24 13.88 10.94 -22.05
N ALA A 25 14.87 11.27 -21.22
CA ALA A 25 16.08 11.96 -21.66
C ALA A 25 16.96 11.10 -22.60
N ALA A 26 16.91 9.77 -22.45
CA ALA A 26 17.66 8.82 -23.25
C ALA A 26 16.82 8.16 -24.37
N GLY A 27 15.51 8.38 -24.38
CA GLY A 27 14.54 7.64 -25.19
C GLY A 27 13.59 8.53 -25.98
N PRO A 28 12.77 7.95 -26.87
CA PRO A 28 11.88 8.73 -27.75
C PRO A 28 10.58 9.15 -27.06
N TRP A 29 10.60 9.49 -25.77
CA TRP A 29 9.39 9.69 -24.95
C TRP A 29 9.31 11.09 -24.32
N THR A 30 8.09 11.50 -24.01
CA THR A 30 7.79 12.70 -23.21
C THR A 30 6.89 12.31 -22.04
N VAL A 31 7.03 13.00 -20.91
CA VAL A 31 6.23 12.75 -19.71
C VAL A 31 5.36 13.97 -19.44
N VAL A 32 4.06 13.76 -19.37
CA VAL A 32 3.09 14.77 -18.94
C VAL A 32 2.60 14.39 -17.56
N VAL A 33 2.65 15.30 -16.59
CA VAL A 33 2.14 15.09 -15.24
C VAL A 33 0.91 15.96 -15.03
N GLY A 34 -0.23 15.33 -14.77
CA GLY A 34 -1.49 15.98 -14.47
C GLY A 34 -1.85 15.84 -13.00
N ASP A 35 -2.21 16.95 -12.36
CA ASP A 35 -2.74 16.98 -10.99
C ASP A 35 -3.75 18.12 -10.85
N PHE A 36 -4.63 18.06 -9.85
CA PHE A 36 -5.52 19.18 -9.54
C PHE A 36 -4.72 20.45 -9.25
N SER A 37 -3.54 20.31 -8.62
CA SER A 37 -2.55 21.37 -8.48
C SER A 37 -1.47 21.27 -9.56
N GLU A 38 -1.56 22.10 -10.60
CA GLU A 38 -0.50 22.20 -11.61
C GLU A 38 0.86 22.53 -10.98
N ALA A 39 0.88 23.31 -9.90
CA ALA A 39 2.09 23.64 -9.16
C ALA A 39 2.75 22.37 -8.58
N ALA A 40 1.97 21.45 -8.01
CA ALA A 40 2.48 20.17 -7.51
C ALA A 40 3.04 19.32 -8.65
N ALA A 41 2.34 19.24 -9.80
CA ALA A 41 2.85 18.56 -10.98
C ALA A 41 4.17 19.19 -11.50
N ARG A 42 4.25 20.52 -11.49
CA ARG A 42 5.44 21.28 -11.91
C ARG A 42 6.64 21.03 -10.99
N GLU A 43 6.40 20.96 -9.68
CA GLU A 43 7.43 20.60 -8.71
C GLU A 43 8.01 19.21 -8.98
N LYS A 44 7.16 18.21 -9.31
CA LYS A 44 7.61 16.85 -9.58
C LYS A 44 8.42 16.70 -10.87
N ILE A 45 8.16 17.50 -11.89
CA ILE A 45 8.95 17.46 -13.14
C ILE A 45 10.26 18.26 -13.04
N GLY A 46 10.35 19.19 -12.09
CA GLY A 46 11.51 20.06 -11.92
C GLY A 46 11.85 20.85 -13.18
N THR A 47 13.12 20.79 -13.60
CA THR A 47 13.65 21.49 -14.78
C THR A 47 13.79 20.59 -16.01
N SER A 48 13.18 19.40 -16.00
CA SER A 48 13.34 18.44 -17.10
C SER A 48 12.75 18.97 -18.41
N ALA A 49 13.57 18.99 -19.47
CA ALA A 49 13.14 19.37 -20.82
C ALA A 49 12.16 18.37 -21.46
N HIS A 50 12.03 17.17 -20.87
CA HIS A 50 11.13 16.11 -21.34
C HIS A 50 9.84 16.02 -20.51
N GLY A 51 9.68 16.90 -19.52
CA GLY A 51 8.53 16.95 -18.61
C GLY A 51 7.61 18.12 -18.93
N ARG A 52 6.29 17.89 -18.87
CA ARG A 52 5.26 18.94 -18.95
C ARG A 52 4.26 18.78 -17.83
N ALA A 53 3.96 19.84 -17.09
CA ALA A 53 2.94 19.85 -16.06
C ALA A 53 1.62 20.40 -16.63
N ILE A 54 0.49 19.85 -16.20
CA ILE A 54 -0.85 20.34 -16.53
C ILE A 54 -1.74 20.32 -15.30
N ALA A 55 -2.67 21.27 -15.22
CA ALA A 55 -3.85 21.10 -14.37
C ALA A 55 -4.72 19.97 -14.95
N PHE A 56 -5.20 19.07 -14.09
CA PHE A 56 -6.02 17.94 -14.49
C PHE A 56 -7.08 17.64 -13.43
N ASP A 57 -8.35 17.64 -13.84
CA ASP A 57 -9.46 17.12 -13.06
C ASP A 57 -10.20 16.05 -13.87
N ILE A 58 -10.25 14.82 -13.35
CA ILE A 58 -10.94 13.70 -14.01
C ILE A 58 -12.45 13.95 -14.17
N ASN A 59 -13.04 14.81 -13.33
CA ASN A 59 -14.46 15.16 -13.40
C ASN A 59 -14.76 16.22 -14.47
N ASN A 60 -13.72 16.90 -14.98
CA ASN A 60 -13.85 17.77 -16.14
C ASN A 60 -13.70 16.95 -17.43
N GLU A 61 -14.81 16.38 -17.90
CA GLU A 61 -14.87 15.48 -19.07
C GLU A 61 -14.13 16.03 -20.31
N VAL A 62 -14.24 17.34 -20.59
CA VAL A 62 -13.61 17.95 -21.77
C VAL A 62 -12.09 17.97 -21.60
N GLN A 63 -11.59 18.45 -20.46
CA GLN A 63 -10.17 18.52 -20.17
C GLN A 63 -9.54 17.13 -20.06
N SER A 64 -10.16 16.23 -19.29
CA SER A 64 -9.64 14.89 -19.03
C SER A 64 -9.58 14.06 -20.32
N SER A 65 -10.62 14.15 -21.15
CA SER A 65 -10.67 13.50 -22.45
C SER A 65 -9.57 14.00 -23.39
N ALA A 66 -9.38 15.32 -23.49
CA ALA A 66 -8.34 15.90 -24.34
C ALA A 66 -6.92 15.48 -23.90
N ALA A 67 -6.63 15.55 -22.60
CA ALA A 67 -5.33 15.15 -22.07
C ALA A 67 -5.03 13.66 -22.31
N ILE A 68 -6.02 12.78 -22.09
CA ILE A 68 -5.86 11.33 -22.31
C ILE A 68 -5.72 11.00 -23.80
N GLN A 69 -6.42 11.72 -24.68
CA GLN A 69 -6.33 11.52 -26.13
C GLN A 69 -4.91 11.76 -26.68
N GLU A 70 -4.17 12.71 -26.11
CA GLU A 70 -2.78 13.03 -26.50
C GLU A 70 -1.75 11.98 -26.06
N ALA A 71 -2.07 11.16 -25.05
CA ALA A 71 -1.14 10.17 -24.52
C ALA A 71 -1.04 8.92 -25.41
N ASP A 72 0.03 8.13 -25.27
CA ASP A 72 0.08 6.74 -25.73
C ASP A 72 -0.21 5.77 -24.57
N VAL A 73 0.29 6.12 -23.39
CA VAL A 73 0.14 5.36 -22.14
C VAL A 73 -0.29 6.29 -21.04
N VAL A 74 -1.34 5.92 -20.30
CA VAL A 74 -1.80 6.63 -19.10
C VAL A 74 -1.39 5.83 -17.88
N ILE A 75 -0.79 6.49 -16.90
CA ILE A 75 -0.48 5.92 -15.59
C ILE A 75 -1.33 6.65 -14.54
N SER A 76 -2.17 5.94 -13.80
CA SER A 76 -3.01 6.53 -12.76
C SER A 76 -2.49 6.19 -11.36
N LEU A 77 -2.09 7.21 -10.62
CA LEU A 77 -1.79 7.15 -9.19
C LEU A 77 -2.80 7.97 -8.36
N MET A 78 -3.99 8.18 -8.92
CA MET A 78 -5.13 8.79 -8.25
C MET A 78 -5.79 7.81 -7.26
N PRO A 79 -6.75 8.26 -6.42
CA PRO A 79 -7.58 7.34 -5.65
C PRO A 79 -8.22 6.24 -6.50
N ALA A 80 -8.23 5.00 -5.99
CA ALA A 80 -8.70 3.82 -6.71
C ALA A 80 -10.15 3.92 -7.21
N THR A 81 -11.00 4.68 -6.51
CA THR A 81 -12.40 4.94 -6.90
C THR A 81 -12.52 5.70 -8.23
N LEU A 82 -11.46 6.40 -8.67
CA LEU A 82 -11.45 7.17 -9.91
C LEU A 82 -10.89 6.39 -11.11
N HIS A 83 -10.28 5.22 -10.89
CA HIS A 83 -9.68 4.42 -11.96
C HIS A 83 -10.68 4.00 -13.05
N PRO A 84 -11.94 3.61 -12.73
CA PRO A 84 -12.91 3.31 -13.78
C PRO A 84 -13.19 4.48 -14.71
N LEU A 85 -13.24 5.72 -14.19
CA LEU A 85 -13.41 6.92 -15.03
C LEU A 85 -12.27 7.07 -16.02
N VAL A 86 -11.01 6.92 -15.56
CA VAL A 86 -9.83 6.96 -16.42
C VAL A 86 -9.87 5.85 -17.47
N ALA A 87 -10.24 4.64 -17.07
CA ALA A 87 -10.33 3.48 -17.96
C ALA A 87 -11.34 3.72 -19.08
N ARG A 88 -12.48 4.34 -18.81
CA ARG A 88 -13.47 4.71 -19.84
C ARG A 88 -12.88 5.67 -20.89
N HIS A 89 -12.13 6.69 -20.47
CA HIS A 89 -11.44 7.57 -21.43
C HIS A 89 -10.35 6.82 -22.22
N CYS A 90 -9.59 5.94 -21.54
CA CYS A 90 -8.56 5.13 -22.21
C CYS A 90 -9.18 4.20 -23.27
N LEU A 91 -10.33 3.57 -22.97
CA LEU A 91 -11.08 2.79 -23.95
C LEU A 91 -11.54 3.68 -25.11
N ARG A 92 -12.10 4.86 -24.82
CA ARG A 92 -12.59 5.79 -25.86
C ARG A 92 -11.49 6.17 -26.85
N TRP A 93 -10.29 6.43 -26.35
CA TRP A 93 -9.17 6.95 -27.14
C TRP A 93 -8.10 5.92 -27.49
N ASN A 94 -8.36 4.64 -27.22
CA ASN A 94 -7.46 3.51 -27.49
C ASN A 94 -6.08 3.67 -26.83
N LYS A 95 -6.07 3.96 -25.52
CA LYS A 95 -4.85 4.18 -24.73
C LYS A 95 -4.63 3.03 -23.77
N HIS A 96 -3.37 2.69 -23.51
CA HIS A 96 -3.03 1.77 -22.43
C HIS A 96 -3.20 2.47 -21.06
N LEU A 97 -3.53 1.69 -20.03
CA LEU A 97 -3.70 2.17 -18.66
C LEU A 97 -2.87 1.31 -17.70
N LEU A 98 -2.06 1.94 -16.86
CA LEU A 98 -1.32 1.28 -15.79
C LEU A 98 -1.64 1.93 -14.44
N ASN A 99 -1.75 1.14 -13.37
CA ASN A 99 -1.91 1.65 -12.01
C ASN A 99 -1.42 0.65 -10.95
N ALA A 100 -1.30 1.13 -9.71
CA ALA A 100 -0.84 0.37 -8.56
C ALA A 100 -1.98 -0.09 -7.62
N SER A 101 -3.25 0.04 -8.05
CA SER A 101 -4.41 -0.26 -7.21
C SER A 101 -4.98 -1.64 -7.50
N TYR A 102 -5.67 -2.20 -6.50
CA TYR A 102 -6.48 -3.41 -6.66
C TYR A 102 -7.47 -3.29 -7.81
N VAL A 103 -7.68 -4.39 -8.55
CA VAL A 103 -8.68 -4.43 -9.61
C VAL A 103 -10.08 -4.46 -8.97
N SER A 104 -10.88 -3.44 -9.23
CA SER A 104 -12.31 -3.41 -8.87
C SER A 104 -13.15 -4.24 -9.85
N ASP A 105 -14.38 -4.57 -9.48
CA ASP A 105 -15.28 -5.33 -10.36
C ASP A 105 -15.66 -4.52 -11.61
N GLU A 106 -15.81 -3.20 -11.47
CA GLU A 106 -15.99 -2.30 -12.61
C GLU A 106 -14.75 -2.31 -13.53
N MET A 107 -13.53 -2.27 -12.97
CA MET A 107 -12.31 -2.42 -13.78
C MET A 107 -12.28 -3.76 -14.51
N ARG A 108 -12.62 -4.87 -13.84
CA ARG A 108 -12.71 -6.20 -14.47
C ARG A 108 -13.69 -6.22 -15.64
N SER A 109 -14.80 -5.50 -15.55
CA SER A 109 -15.81 -5.45 -16.61
C SER A 109 -15.29 -4.93 -17.95
N TYR A 110 -14.21 -4.11 -17.92
CA TYR A 110 -13.57 -3.57 -19.12
C TYR A 110 -12.63 -4.56 -19.84
N HIS A 111 -12.46 -5.79 -19.33
CA HIS A 111 -11.51 -6.77 -19.88
C HIS A 111 -11.77 -7.06 -21.37
N ALA A 112 -13.02 -7.37 -21.74
CA ALA A 112 -13.38 -7.72 -23.12
C ALA A 112 -13.15 -6.54 -24.10
N ASP A 113 -13.54 -5.33 -23.70
CA ASP A 113 -13.37 -4.13 -24.52
C ASP A 113 -11.89 -3.77 -24.71
N ALA A 114 -11.10 -3.85 -23.63
CA ALA A 114 -9.65 -3.61 -23.69
C ALA A 114 -8.95 -4.66 -24.56
N LEU A 115 -9.35 -5.93 -24.44
CA LEU A 115 -8.81 -7.02 -25.25
C LEU A 115 -9.14 -6.83 -26.74
N ALA A 116 -10.39 -6.52 -27.07
CA ALA A 116 -10.83 -6.29 -28.45
C ALA A 116 -10.09 -5.13 -29.13
N LYS A 117 -9.69 -4.12 -28.35
CA LYS A 117 -8.91 -2.96 -28.82
C LYS A 117 -7.40 -3.17 -28.77
N GLY A 118 -6.92 -4.34 -28.33
CA GLY A 118 -5.49 -4.60 -28.17
C GLY A 118 -4.81 -3.70 -27.14
N LEU A 119 -5.56 -3.29 -26.11
CA LEU A 119 -5.08 -2.45 -25.02
C LEU A 119 -4.66 -3.29 -23.81
N LEU A 120 -3.76 -2.74 -23.00
CA LEU A 120 -3.34 -3.32 -21.73
C LEU A 120 -3.80 -2.38 -20.63
N PHE A 121 -4.67 -2.88 -19.76
CA PHE A 121 -5.06 -2.27 -18.50
C PHE A 121 -4.40 -3.05 -17.38
N LEU A 122 -3.16 -2.65 -17.03
CA LEU A 122 -2.38 -3.30 -15.98
C LEU A 122 -2.66 -2.65 -14.64
N ASN A 123 -3.26 -3.41 -13.75
CA ASN A 123 -3.52 -3.02 -12.37
C ASN A 123 -2.52 -3.70 -11.44
N GLU A 124 -2.62 -3.42 -10.14
CA GLU A 124 -1.90 -4.17 -9.11
C GLU A 124 -0.38 -4.23 -9.37
N CYS A 125 0.19 -3.15 -9.92
CA CYS A 125 1.60 -3.07 -10.30
C CYS A 125 2.38 -2.10 -9.41
N GLY A 126 2.15 -2.12 -8.09
CA GLY A 126 2.89 -1.32 -7.10
C GLY A 126 3.70 -2.18 -6.15
N LEU A 127 3.57 -1.91 -4.84
CA LEU A 127 4.22 -2.67 -3.77
C LEU A 127 3.37 -3.87 -3.32
N ASP A 128 2.21 -3.56 -2.75
CA ASP A 128 1.20 -4.49 -2.23
C ASP A 128 -0.17 -3.81 -2.46
N PRO A 129 -0.79 -4.02 -3.63
CA PRO A 129 -0.50 -5.08 -4.60
C PRO A 129 0.55 -4.73 -5.66
N GLY A 130 1.45 -5.66 -5.98
CA GLY A 130 2.43 -5.61 -7.07
C GLY A 130 3.66 -6.46 -6.86
N ILE A 131 4.71 -5.90 -6.24
CA ILE A 131 5.93 -6.65 -5.90
C ILE A 131 5.59 -7.92 -5.12
N ASP A 132 4.59 -7.89 -4.25
CA ASP A 132 4.13 -9.07 -3.52
C ASP A 132 3.60 -10.17 -4.45
N HIS A 133 2.81 -9.84 -5.48
CA HIS A 133 2.37 -10.78 -6.51
C HIS A 133 3.54 -11.35 -7.28
N MET A 134 4.39 -10.46 -7.79
CA MET A 134 5.51 -10.82 -8.66
C MET A 134 6.49 -11.74 -7.94
N SER A 135 6.92 -11.34 -6.75
CA SER A 135 7.89 -12.09 -5.94
C SER A 135 7.30 -13.40 -5.43
N ALA A 136 6.02 -13.44 -5.05
CA ALA A 136 5.37 -14.68 -4.66
C ALA A 136 5.27 -15.67 -5.84
N MET A 137 4.81 -15.19 -6.99
CA MET A 137 4.65 -16.05 -8.18
C MET A 137 5.98 -16.57 -8.70
N GLN A 138 7.05 -15.78 -8.66
CA GLN A 138 8.39 -16.25 -9.05
C GLN A 138 8.83 -17.47 -8.20
N VAL A 139 8.63 -17.42 -6.88
CA VAL A 139 8.98 -18.55 -5.99
C VAL A 139 8.01 -19.72 -6.16
N ILE A 140 6.70 -19.46 -6.27
CA ILE A 140 5.67 -20.49 -6.48
C ILE A 140 5.94 -21.28 -7.76
N ASP A 141 6.19 -20.58 -8.87
CA ASP A 141 6.50 -21.21 -10.15
C ASP A 141 7.84 -21.97 -10.10
N GLY A 142 8.83 -21.45 -9.37
CA GLY A 142 10.09 -22.14 -9.12
C GLY A 142 9.92 -23.45 -8.33
N ILE A 143 9.05 -23.46 -7.31
CA ILE A 143 8.70 -24.68 -6.56
C ILE A 143 7.98 -25.68 -7.48
N LYS A 144 6.96 -25.24 -8.21
CA LYS A 144 6.19 -26.08 -9.14
C LYS A 144 7.08 -26.67 -10.25
N ALA A 145 7.99 -25.88 -10.81
CA ALA A 145 8.94 -26.33 -11.84
C ALA A 145 9.89 -27.43 -11.34
N ARG A 146 10.20 -27.46 -10.04
CA ARG A 146 10.98 -28.54 -9.40
C ARG A 146 10.14 -29.79 -9.10
N GLY A 147 8.84 -29.79 -9.41
CA GLY A 147 7.90 -30.86 -9.05
C GLY A 147 7.43 -30.78 -7.58
N GLY A 148 7.60 -29.64 -6.93
CA GLY A 148 7.13 -29.41 -5.56
C GLY A 148 5.64 -29.09 -5.50
N THR A 149 4.98 -29.51 -4.42
CA THR A 149 3.57 -29.20 -4.15
C THR A 149 3.46 -28.28 -2.92
N LEU A 150 2.97 -27.05 -3.12
CA LEU A 150 2.79 -26.10 -2.02
C LEU A 150 1.71 -26.57 -1.03
N THR A 151 2.03 -26.48 0.26
CA THR A 151 1.13 -26.80 1.37
C THR A 151 0.76 -25.56 2.20
N SER A 152 1.64 -24.55 2.25
CA SER A 152 1.40 -23.28 2.95
C SER A 152 1.99 -22.10 2.19
N PHE A 153 1.25 -21.00 2.11
CA PHE A 153 1.77 -19.71 1.67
C PHE A 153 1.33 -18.61 2.63
N GLU A 154 2.30 -17.85 3.13
CA GLU A 154 2.07 -16.70 4.00
C GLU A 154 2.84 -15.51 3.46
N SER A 155 2.23 -14.32 3.47
CA SER A 155 2.81 -13.10 2.94
C SER A 155 2.45 -11.90 3.79
N PHE A 156 3.44 -11.14 4.22
CA PHE A 156 3.24 -9.96 5.05
C PHE A 156 4.10 -8.80 4.55
N THR A 157 3.47 -7.63 4.41
CA THR A 157 4.16 -6.40 3.95
C THR A 157 3.90 -5.25 4.91
N GLY A 158 4.90 -4.41 5.17
CA GLY A 158 4.76 -3.20 5.98
C GLY A 158 5.56 -2.04 5.41
N GLY A 159 4.89 -0.89 5.27
CA GLY A 159 5.56 0.41 5.14
C GLY A 159 5.72 1.05 6.52
N LEU A 160 6.96 1.24 6.95
CA LEU A 160 7.40 1.61 8.30
C LEU A 160 8.42 2.76 8.23
N ILE A 161 9.02 3.13 9.36
CA ILE A 161 10.23 3.98 9.38
C ILE A 161 11.50 3.15 9.50
N ALA A 162 12.60 3.65 8.96
CA ALA A 162 13.90 2.99 9.07
C ALA A 162 14.36 2.92 10.54
N PRO A 163 15.18 1.91 10.93
CA PRO A 163 15.63 1.75 12.32
C PRO A 163 16.30 3.00 12.92
N GLU A 164 17.07 3.73 12.13
CA GLU A 164 17.75 4.97 12.53
C GLU A 164 16.82 6.19 12.60
N THR A 165 15.63 6.11 12.00
CA THR A 165 14.69 7.24 11.92
C THR A 165 13.87 7.35 13.20
N ASP A 166 13.82 8.56 13.76
CA ASP A 166 13.01 8.94 14.94
C ASP A 166 13.01 7.90 16.07
N PRO A 167 14.19 7.60 16.67
CA PRO A 167 14.36 6.55 17.68
C PRO A 167 13.40 6.69 18.87
N GLU A 168 13.02 7.93 19.21
CA GLU A 168 12.16 8.26 20.35
C GLU A 168 10.66 8.05 20.08
N ASN A 169 10.25 7.80 18.83
CA ASN A 169 8.87 7.50 18.49
C ASN A 169 8.50 6.07 18.96
N PRO A 170 7.66 5.90 20.00
CA PRO A 170 7.35 4.60 20.57
C PRO A 170 6.50 3.73 19.63
N TRP A 171 5.82 4.31 18.64
CA TRP A 171 5.10 3.55 17.62
C TRP A 171 6.03 2.95 16.58
N ARG A 172 7.25 3.50 16.44
CA ARG A 172 8.16 3.21 15.34
C ARG A 172 7.43 3.26 14.00
N TYR A 173 6.57 4.26 13.83
CA TYR A 173 5.69 4.41 12.67
C TYR A 173 5.42 5.88 12.35
N LYS A 174 5.40 6.19 11.05
CA LYS A 174 4.99 7.48 10.47
C LYS A 174 4.18 7.21 9.21
N PHE A 175 3.39 8.19 8.79
CA PHE A 175 2.65 8.12 7.54
C PHE A 175 3.61 8.26 6.34
N THR A 176 3.88 7.13 5.69
CA THR A 176 4.74 7.03 4.49
C THR A 176 3.92 6.92 3.20
N TRP A 177 2.61 6.75 3.33
CA TRP A 177 1.59 6.64 2.28
C TRP A 177 0.27 7.27 2.80
N ASN A 178 -0.83 7.04 2.09
CA ASN A 178 -2.13 7.64 2.42
C ASN A 178 -2.56 7.36 3.89
N PRO A 179 -2.60 8.39 4.77
CA PRO A 179 -2.91 8.21 6.19
C PRO A 179 -4.30 7.62 6.44
N ARG A 180 -5.29 7.97 5.61
CA ARG A 180 -6.65 7.44 5.70
C ARG A 180 -6.67 5.91 5.72
N ASN A 181 -5.91 5.31 4.80
CA ASN A 181 -5.87 3.86 4.67
C ASN A 181 -5.18 3.18 5.87
N VAL A 182 -4.30 3.89 6.58
CA VAL A 182 -3.69 3.40 7.82
C VAL A 182 -4.69 3.45 8.96
N VAL A 183 -5.41 4.56 9.12
CA VAL A 183 -6.42 4.72 10.18
C VAL A 183 -7.56 3.71 10.02
N MET A 184 -7.96 3.50 8.78
CA MET A 184 -9.02 2.56 8.39
C MET A 184 -8.55 1.11 8.26
N ALA A 185 -7.27 0.84 8.51
CA ALA A 185 -6.69 -0.48 8.32
C ALA A 185 -7.41 -1.52 9.18
N GLY A 186 -7.67 -2.68 8.57
CA GLY A 186 -8.29 -3.81 9.25
C GLY A 186 -9.81 -3.79 9.33
N GLN A 187 -10.48 -2.69 8.98
CA GLN A 187 -11.94 -2.65 8.94
C GLN A 187 -12.51 -3.77 8.04
N GLY A 188 -13.60 -4.39 8.51
CA GLY A 188 -14.18 -5.58 7.91
C GLY A 188 -13.80 -6.87 8.62
N THR A 189 -13.83 -7.99 7.91
CA THR A 189 -13.46 -9.31 8.43
C THR A 189 -12.27 -9.84 7.65
N ALA A 190 -11.20 -10.20 8.35
CA ALA A 190 -10.10 -10.90 7.72
C ALA A 190 -10.49 -12.35 7.45
N LYS A 191 -10.30 -12.83 6.22
CA LYS A 191 -10.62 -14.21 5.78
C LYS A 191 -9.39 -14.87 5.22
N PHE A 192 -9.09 -16.08 5.68
CA PHE A 192 -7.91 -16.82 5.24
C PHE A 192 -8.08 -18.31 5.46
N LEU A 193 -7.13 -19.10 4.96
CA LEU A 193 -7.11 -20.55 5.14
C LEU A 193 -5.96 -20.92 6.09
N GLN A 194 -6.21 -21.81 7.05
CA GLN A 194 -5.19 -22.29 7.96
C GLN A 194 -5.47 -23.75 8.34
N GLY A 195 -4.53 -24.64 8.05
CA GLY A 195 -4.66 -26.07 8.34
C GLY A 195 -5.90 -26.71 7.69
N GLY A 196 -6.22 -26.32 6.46
CA GLY A 196 -7.37 -26.82 5.70
C GLY A 196 -8.72 -26.23 6.15
N GLN A 197 -8.73 -25.29 7.10
CA GLN A 197 -9.95 -24.66 7.61
C GLN A 197 -10.02 -23.18 7.25
N TYR A 198 -11.20 -22.74 6.81
CA TYR A 198 -11.49 -21.32 6.66
C TYR A 198 -11.51 -20.64 8.04
N LYS A 199 -10.76 -19.56 8.16
CA LYS A 199 -10.68 -18.73 9.37
C LYS A 199 -11.23 -17.34 9.07
N TYR A 200 -11.88 -16.79 10.09
CA TYR A 200 -12.46 -15.46 10.09
C TYR A 200 -11.96 -14.72 11.33
N ILE A 201 -11.42 -13.52 11.15
CA ILE A 201 -11.08 -12.62 12.25
C ILE A 201 -11.89 -11.34 12.06
N PRO A 202 -12.95 -11.12 12.86
CA PRO A 202 -13.69 -9.86 12.81
C PRO A 202 -12.81 -8.72 13.33
N TYR A 203 -13.11 -7.48 12.92
CA TYR A 203 -12.31 -6.30 13.24
C TYR A 203 -11.96 -6.18 14.74
N GLN A 204 -12.92 -6.50 15.62
CA GLN A 204 -12.74 -6.40 17.07
C GLN A 204 -11.68 -7.37 17.63
N GLN A 205 -11.28 -8.40 16.88
CA GLN A 205 -10.26 -9.37 17.31
C GLN A 205 -8.95 -9.21 16.53
N LEU A 206 -8.91 -8.32 15.53
CA LEU A 206 -7.85 -8.31 14.54
C LEU A 206 -6.48 -8.01 15.14
N PHE A 207 -6.39 -6.91 15.90
CA PHE A 207 -5.13 -6.45 16.48
C PHE A 207 -4.72 -7.24 17.74
N GLN A 208 -5.56 -8.16 18.20
CA GLN A 208 -5.21 -9.11 19.27
C GLN A 208 -4.66 -10.43 18.72
N ARG A 209 -4.88 -10.70 17.42
CA ARG A 209 -4.52 -11.95 16.75
C ARG A 209 -3.50 -11.68 15.64
N PHE A 210 -2.28 -11.34 16.04
CA PHE A 210 -1.14 -11.17 15.14
C PHE A 210 -0.15 -12.33 15.24
N THR A 211 0.67 -12.48 14.21
CA THR A 211 1.78 -13.45 14.12
C THR A 211 3.09 -12.69 14.25
N THR A 212 4.01 -13.18 15.08
CA THR A 212 5.37 -12.63 15.12
C THR A 212 6.14 -13.09 13.88
N VAL A 213 6.68 -12.15 13.12
CA VAL A 213 7.49 -12.39 11.93
C VAL A 213 8.91 -11.88 12.18
N SER A 214 9.90 -12.76 12.08
CA SER A 214 11.31 -12.39 12.22
C SER A 214 11.94 -12.23 10.84
N VAL A 215 12.48 -11.04 10.56
CA VAL A 215 13.15 -10.74 9.29
C VAL A 215 14.66 -10.65 9.53
N PRO A 216 15.48 -11.48 8.85
CA PRO A 216 16.93 -11.47 9.03
C PRO A 216 17.54 -10.08 8.87
N GLY A 217 18.28 -9.61 9.88
CA GLY A 217 18.92 -8.30 9.89
C GLY A 217 18.02 -7.12 10.28
N TYR A 218 16.71 -7.32 10.43
CA TYR A 218 15.75 -6.24 10.70
C TYR A 218 14.87 -6.46 11.95
N GLY A 219 14.88 -7.66 12.52
CA GLY A 219 14.26 -7.95 13.82
C GLY A 219 12.84 -8.51 13.72
N GLU A 220 12.08 -8.37 14.81
CA GLU A 220 10.73 -8.90 14.94
C GLU A 220 9.64 -7.87 14.61
N TYR A 221 8.63 -8.32 13.88
CA TYR A 221 7.44 -7.56 13.52
C TYR A 221 6.17 -8.29 13.96
N GLU A 222 5.10 -7.52 14.13
CA GLU A 222 3.74 -8.02 14.34
C GLU A 222 2.99 -8.02 13.00
N GLY A 223 2.62 -9.21 12.52
CA GLY A 223 1.86 -9.43 11.31
C GLY A 223 0.39 -9.70 11.60
N TYR A 224 -0.52 -8.77 11.30
CA TYR A 224 -1.97 -9.02 11.38
C TYR A 224 -2.55 -9.33 10.00
N ALA A 225 -3.57 -10.19 9.95
CA ALA A 225 -4.17 -10.61 8.67
C ALA A 225 -4.91 -9.46 7.97
N ASN A 226 -4.79 -9.38 6.64
CA ASN A 226 -5.41 -8.32 5.85
C ASN A 226 -6.58 -8.86 5.02
N ARG A 227 -7.75 -8.22 5.16
CA ARG A 227 -8.89 -8.36 4.23
C ARG A 227 -9.16 -9.83 3.86
N ASP A 228 -9.26 -10.15 2.58
CA ASP A 228 -9.61 -11.48 2.12
C ASP A 228 -8.44 -12.12 1.35
N SER A 229 -7.74 -13.04 2.01
CA SER A 229 -6.64 -13.81 1.42
C SER A 229 -7.14 -14.89 0.45
N LEU A 230 -8.40 -15.31 0.57
CA LEU A 230 -8.96 -16.42 -0.22
C LEU A 230 -9.09 -16.06 -1.70
N LYS A 231 -9.25 -14.76 -2.00
CA LYS A 231 -9.31 -14.23 -3.38
C LYS A 231 -8.07 -14.55 -4.21
N TYR A 232 -6.94 -14.84 -3.56
CA TYR A 232 -5.67 -15.11 -4.23
C TYR A 232 -5.41 -16.60 -4.49
N LEU A 233 -6.29 -17.50 -4.00
CA LEU A 233 -6.16 -18.94 -4.27
C LEU A 233 -6.20 -19.23 -5.76
N GLU A 234 -7.16 -18.62 -6.47
CA GLU A 234 -7.27 -18.78 -7.93
C GLU A 234 -6.16 -18.03 -8.64
N THR A 235 -5.93 -16.76 -8.27
CA THR A 235 -4.91 -15.88 -8.86
C THR A 235 -3.51 -16.51 -8.90
N TYR A 236 -3.14 -17.25 -7.84
CA TYR A 236 -1.82 -17.90 -7.74
C TYR A 236 -1.84 -19.39 -8.11
N GLY A 237 -2.99 -19.93 -8.51
CA GLY A 237 -3.15 -21.36 -8.77
C GLY A 237 -2.77 -22.22 -7.56
N LEU A 238 -3.32 -21.90 -6.39
CA LEU A 238 -3.07 -22.55 -5.10
C LEU A 238 -4.31 -23.31 -4.60
N GLN A 239 -5.14 -23.83 -5.50
CA GLN A 239 -6.27 -24.67 -5.13
C GLN A 239 -5.78 -25.91 -4.34
N GLY A 240 -6.43 -26.19 -3.20
CA GLY A 240 -6.07 -27.32 -2.33
C GLY A 240 -4.93 -27.07 -1.34
N ILE A 241 -4.33 -25.87 -1.31
CA ILE A 241 -3.35 -25.50 -0.29
C ILE A 241 -3.96 -25.61 1.12
N GLN A 242 -3.15 -25.88 2.14
CA GLN A 242 -3.66 -26.01 3.52
C GLN A 242 -3.69 -24.68 4.26
N THR A 243 -2.77 -23.77 3.96
CA THR A 243 -2.67 -22.47 4.60
C THR A 243 -2.40 -21.38 3.56
N MET A 244 -3.18 -20.30 3.62
CA MET A 244 -3.02 -19.12 2.77
C MET A 244 -3.38 -17.88 3.58
N VAL A 245 -2.39 -17.07 3.94
CA VAL A 245 -2.57 -15.84 4.74
C VAL A 245 -1.78 -14.69 4.14
N ARG A 246 -2.45 -13.56 3.91
CA ARG A 246 -1.82 -12.28 3.60
C ARG A 246 -2.06 -11.30 4.76
N GLY A 247 -1.09 -10.44 5.05
CA GLY A 247 -1.19 -9.53 6.18
C GLY A 247 -0.30 -8.30 6.11
N THR A 248 -0.44 -7.45 7.12
CA THR A 248 0.36 -6.23 7.28
C THR A 248 1.38 -6.41 8.39
N LEU A 249 2.62 -5.97 8.17
CA LEU A 249 3.63 -5.85 9.22
C LEU A 249 3.58 -4.49 9.92
N ARG A 250 3.76 -4.54 11.24
CA ARG A 250 4.02 -3.38 12.10
C ARG A 250 5.14 -3.71 13.09
N ASN A 251 5.78 -2.67 13.64
CA ASN A 251 6.77 -2.85 14.69
C ASN A 251 6.10 -3.40 15.97
N LYS A 252 6.91 -4.09 16.78
CA LYS A 252 6.48 -4.67 18.06
C LYS A 252 5.80 -3.65 18.98
N GLY A 253 4.70 -4.05 19.58
CA GLY A 253 3.84 -3.23 20.44
C GLY A 253 2.83 -2.35 19.69
N TYR A 254 2.82 -2.35 18.35
CA TYR A 254 1.86 -1.57 17.57
C TYR A 254 0.44 -2.12 17.72
N CYS A 255 0.24 -3.42 17.49
CA CYS A 255 -1.08 -4.05 17.48
C CYS A 255 -1.81 -3.90 18.82
N PRO A 256 -1.23 -4.23 19.99
CA PRO A 256 -1.93 -4.04 21.26
C PRO A 256 -2.29 -2.58 21.54
N ALA A 257 -1.43 -1.62 21.21
CA ALA A 257 -1.72 -0.20 21.38
C ALA A 257 -2.81 0.30 20.41
N TRP A 258 -2.74 -0.11 19.15
CA TRP A 258 -3.73 0.26 18.13
C TRP A 258 -5.09 -0.38 18.39
N ASN A 259 -5.11 -1.58 19.00
CA ASN A 259 -6.34 -2.24 19.42
C ASN A 259 -7.18 -1.33 20.32
N VAL A 260 -6.58 -0.55 21.22
CA VAL A 260 -7.32 0.40 22.07
C VAL A 260 -8.11 1.39 21.23
N LEU A 261 -7.49 2.01 20.22
CA LEU A 261 -8.15 2.97 19.33
C LEU A 261 -9.26 2.31 18.51
N ALA A 262 -9.00 1.11 17.99
CA ALA A 262 -9.98 0.36 17.22
C ALA A 262 -11.21 -0.02 18.06
N GLN A 263 -11.00 -0.54 19.28
CA GLN A 263 -12.10 -0.94 20.17
C GLN A 263 -12.91 0.23 20.72
N LEU A 264 -12.28 1.39 20.93
CA LEU A 264 -13.01 2.60 21.33
C LEU A 264 -13.90 3.15 20.21
N GLY A 265 -13.67 2.76 18.95
CA GLY A 265 -14.39 3.30 17.79
C GLY A 265 -13.74 4.54 17.19
N CYS A 266 -12.52 4.91 17.63
CA CYS A 266 -11.79 6.06 17.10
C CYS A 266 -11.42 5.93 15.62
N CYS A 267 -11.45 4.70 15.08
CA CYS A 267 -11.14 4.39 13.70
C CYS A 267 -12.39 4.26 12.81
N ASP A 268 -13.60 4.59 13.28
CA ASP A 268 -14.84 4.49 12.51
C ASP A 268 -15.00 5.67 11.53
N ASP A 269 -15.46 5.42 10.31
CA ASP A 269 -15.65 6.42 9.25
C ASP A 269 -17.09 6.43 8.70
N THR A 270 -18.02 5.83 9.45
CA THR A 270 -19.41 5.63 9.00
C THR A 270 -20.36 6.74 9.42
N TYR A 271 -19.95 7.63 10.33
CA TYR A 271 -20.77 8.76 10.80
C TYR A 271 -19.90 9.98 11.13
N ALA A 272 -20.48 11.17 11.03
CA ALA A 272 -19.85 12.42 11.45
C ALA A 272 -20.03 12.65 12.96
N MET A 273 -19.01 13.18 13.63
CA MET A 273 -19.11 13.64 15.00
C MET A 273 -19.62 15.09 15.05
N GLU A 274 -20.35 15.42 16.12
CA GLU A 274 -20.84 16.77 16.38
C GLU A 274 -19.85 17.57 17.25
N GLY A 275 -19.86 18.89 17.13
CA GLY A 275 -19.05 19.79 17.97
C GLY A 275 -17.53 19.69 17.76
N VAL A 276 -17.09 19.26 16.58
CA VAL A 276 -15.67 19.04 16.24
C VAL A 276 -14.86 20.34 16.29
N ASP A 277 -15.47 21.47 15.97
CA ASP A 277 -14.84 22.80 15.94
C ASP A 277 -14.32 23.27 17.30
N GLN A 278 -14.94 22.80 18.40
CA GLN A 278 -14.52 23.08 19.78
C GLN A 278 -13.88 21.87 20.48
N MET A 279 -13.70 20.76 19.75
CA MET A 279 -13.22 19.51 20.32
C MET A 279 -11.70 19.56 20.57
N THR A 280 -11.27 19.21 21.78
CA THR A 280 -9.86 18.96 22.09
C THR A 280 -9.47 17.51 21.75
N HIS A 281 -8.18 17.21 21.61
CA HIS A 281 -7.73 15.82 21.42
C HIS A 281 -8.21 14.92 22.56
N ARG A 282 -8.10 15.40 23.81
CA ARG A 282 -8.66 14.71 24.97
C ARG A 282 -10.17 14.52 24.84
N GLY A 283 -10.89 15.58 24.45
CA GLY A 283 -12.34 15.56 24.26
C GLY A 283 -12.77 14.49 23.25
N PHE A 284 -12.00 14.33 22.16
CA PHE A 284 -12.22 13.29 21.17
C PHE A 284 -12.17 11.88 21.79
N VAL A 285 -11.13 11.55 22.56
CA VAL A 285 -11.05 10.22 23.19
C VAL A 285 -12.10 10.07 24.30
N HIS A 286 -12.36 11.14 25.06
CA HIS A 286 -13.35 11.16 26.12
C HIS A 286 -14.77 10.88 25.60
N ALA A 287 -15.10 11.31 24.38
CA ALA A 287 -16.39 11.03 23.74
C ALA A 287 -16.71 9.52 23.61
N PHE A 288 -15.69 8.65 23.61
CA PHE A 288 -15.84 7.19 23.52
C PHE A 288 -15.72 6.47 24.88
N VAL A 289 -15.46 7.20 25.95
CA VAL A 289 -15.16 6.61 27.27
C VAL A 289 -15.99 7.29 28.34
N GLU A 290 -16.81 6.50 29.03
CA GLU A 290 -17.51 6.96 30.23
C GLU A 290 -16.50 7.06 31.40
N ALA A 291 -15.84 8.22 31.50
CA ALA A 291 -14.85 8.53 32.53
C ALA A 291 -15.17 9.88 33.21
N PRO A 292 -15.06 9.97 34.55
CA PRO A 292 -15.02 11.26 35.25
C PRO A 292 -13.86 12.13 34.74
N ALA A 293 -14.01 13.45 34.92
CA ALA A 293 -12.94 14.40 34.60
C ALA A 293 -11.64 14.01 35.32
N GLY A 294 -10.54 13.95 34.56
CA GLY A 294 -9.22 13.60 35.08
C GLY A 294 -8.95 12.10 35.28
N GLN A 295 -9.89 11.20 34.96
CA GLN A 295 -9.72 9.74 35.13
C GLN A 295 -9.74 8.96 33.80
N LEU A 296 -9.56 9.65 32.67
CA LEU A 296 -9.69 9.04 31.34
C LEU A 296 -8.67 7.92 31.12
N GLN A 297 -7.40 8.17 31.44
CA GLN A 297 -6.32 7.20 31.25
C GLN A 297 -6.49 5.97 32.17
N GLU A 298 -6.92 6.16 33.41
CA GLU A 298 -7.24 5.08 34.36
C GLU A 298 -8.39 4.21 33.83
N LYS A 299 -9.44 4.85 33.30
CA LYS A 299 -10.59 4.13 32.76
C LYS A 299 -10.20 3.32 31.53
N ILE A 300 -9.43 3.90 30.60
CA ILE A 300 -8.90 3.17 29.44
C ILE A 300 -8.02 2.00 29.89
N ALA A 301 -7.12 2.23 30.85
CA ALA A 301 -6.24 1.18 31.38
C ALA A 301 -7.04 0.00 31.95
N ALA A 302 -8.08 0.29 32.74
CA ALA A 302 -8.98 -0.73 33.28
C ALA A 302 -9.80 -1.45 32.20
N MET A 303 -10.35 -0.74 31.22
CA MET A 303 -11.17 -1.30 30.14
C MET A 303 -10.40 -2.29 29.26
N PHE A 304 -9.13 -2.00 28.99
CA PHE A 304 -8.30 -2.81 28.09
C PHE A 304 -7.30 -3.71 28.81
N HIS A 305 -7.34 -3.77 30.14
CA HIS A 305 -6.41 -4.54 30.97
C HIS A 305 -4.93 -4.21 30.68
N ILE A 306 -4.64 -2.94 30.39
CA ILE A 306 -3.28 -2.44 30.17
C ILE A 306 -2.81 -1.63 31.39
N SER A 307 -1.50 -1.48 31.55
CA SER A 307 -0.95 -0.60 32.59
C SER A 307 -1.07 0.86 32.17
N ARG A 308 -1.45 1.73 33.13
CA ARG A 308 -1.45 3.19 32.94
C ARG A 308 -0.05 3.73 32.58
N GLU A 309 0.99 3.10 33.11
CA GLU A 309 2.40 3.44 32.81
C GLU A 309 3.04 2.45 31.81
N GLY A 310 2.19 1.63 31.18
CA GLY A 310 2.56 0.61 30.20
C GLY A 310 2.89 1.20 28.83
N GLU A 311 3.39 0.33 27.98
CA GLU A 311 3.90 0.66 26.65
C GLU A 311 2.78 1.09 25.68
N GLU A 312 1.59 0.52 25.83
CA GLU A 312 0.39 0.92 25.08
C GLU A 312 -0.06 2.33 25.45
N MET A 313 -0.15 2.63 26.75
CA MET A 313 -0.58 3.95 27.22
C MET A 313 0.44 5.04 26.87
N LYS A 314 1.75 4.76 26.96
CA LYS A 314 2.82 5.67 26.51
C LYS A 314 2.70 6.00 25.02
N ARG A 315 2.38 5.01 24.17
CA ARG A 315 2.12 5.22 22.74
C ARG A 315 0.94 6.14 22.50
N LEU A 316 -0.18 5.91 23.19
CA LEU A 316 -1.38 6.76 23.09
C LEU A 316 -1.10 8.20 23.56
N GLN A 317 -0.41 8.37 24.69
CA GLN A 317 0.02 9.67 25.20
C GLN A 317 0.98 10.37 24.23
N TRP A 318 1.98 9.66 23.72
CA TRP A 318 2.94 10.20 22.76
C TRP A 318 2.23 10.70 21.50
N SER A 319 1.18 10.03 21.02
CA SER A 319 0.38 10.49 19.88
C SER A 319 -0.33 11.83 20.10
N GLY A 320 -0.35 12.36 21.33
CA GLY A 320 -1.02 13.63 21.65
C GLY A 320 -2.53 13.50 21.86
N LEU A 321 -3.04 12.27 21.95
CA LEU A 321 -4.48 11.97 22.11
C LEU A 321 -5.09 12.49 23.42
N PHE A 322 -4.25 12.85 24.38
CA PHE A 322 -4.66 13.30 25.71
C PHE A 322 -4.28 14.77 25.96
N SER A 323 -4.04 15.57 24.93
CA SER A 323 -3.80 17.01 25.12
C SER A 323 -5.11 17.80 25.14
N GLU A 324 -5.08 18.99 25.75
CA GLU A 324 -6.16 19.99 25.66
C GLU A 324 -6.04 20.84 24.38
N GLU A 325 -5.20 20.42 23.43
CA GLU A 325 -5.09 21.09 22.13
C GLU A 325 -6.37 20.86 21.33
N ASN A 326 -6.89 21.90 20.69
CA ASN A 326 -8.00 21.77 19.75
C ASN A 326 -7.60 20.88 18.57
N VAL A 327 -8.54 20.03 18.12
CA VAL A 327 -8.34 19.18 16.95
C VAL A 327 -7.95 20.04 15.75
N GLY A 328 -8.69 21.13 15.49
CA GLY A 328 -8.45 22.04 14.37
C GLY A 328 -9.24 21.70 13.10
N LEU A 329 -10.29 20.89 13.22
CA LEU A 329 -11.26 20.59 12.17
C LEU A 329 -12.61 21.21 12.50
N SER A 330 -13.38 21.61 11.48
CA SER A 330 -14.77 22.07 11.67
C SER A 330 -15.79 20.94 11.71
N SER A 331 -15.48 19.82 11.04
CA SER A 331 -16.32 18.63 10.98
C SER A 331 -15.45 17.42 10.65
N GLY A 332 -15.97 16.22 10.96
CA GLY A 332 -15.38 14.98 10.48
C GLY A 332 -15.92 13.75 11.17
N THR A 333 -15.64 12.59 10.60
CA THR A 333 -15.84 11.28 11.22
C THR A 333 -14.78 11.01 12.31
N PRO A 334 -14.98 10.01 13.19
CA PRO A 334 -13.95 9.61 14.15
C PRO A 334 -12.60 9.33 13.50
N ALA A 335 -12.58 8.59 12.39
CA ALA A 335 -11.38 8.30 11.62
C ALA A 335 -10.72 9.56 11.03
N GLN A 336 -11.52 10.54 10.55
CA GLN A 336 -11.01 11.83 10.09
C GLN A 336 -10.35 12.63 11.20
N ILE A 337 -10.96 12.65 12.37
CA ILE A 337 -10.43 13.36 13.53
C ILE A 337 -9.14 12.68 14.04
N LEU A 338 -9.16 11.35 14.18
CA LEU A 338 -7.97 10.58 14.58
C LEU A 338 -6.82 10.75 13.59
N GLU A 339 -7.08 10.67 12.28
CA GLU A 339 -6.07 10.93 11.24
C GLU A 339 -5.43 12.31 11.44
N HIS A 340 -6.24 13.33 11.64
CA HIS A 340 -5.78 14.70 11.79
C HIS A 340 -4.92 14.89 13.05
N ILE A 341 -5.33 14.30 14.19
CA ILE A 341 -4.55 14.32 15.43
C ILE A 341 -3.19 13.63 15.21
N LEU A 342 -3.18 12.42 14.64
CA LEU A 342 -1.95 11.65 14.42
C LEU A 342 -1.02 12.35 13.43
N ALA A 343 -1.55 12.98 12.38
CA ALA A 343 -0.75 13.63 11.33
C ALA A 343 0.17 14.73 11.86
N LYS A 344 -0.16 15.34 13.01
CA LYS A 344 0.69 16.34 13.68
C LYS A 344 2.05 15.76 14.10
N LYS A 345 2.09 14.47 14.49
CA LYS A 345 3.31 13.79 14.97
C LYS A 345 3.83 12.70 14.03
N TRP A 346 2.95 12.06 13.27
CA TRP A 346 3.28 10.93 12.41
C TRP A 346 3.77 11.35 11.01
N LYS A 347 3.99 12.64 10.76
CA LYS A 347 4.59 13.09 9.50
C LYS A 347 6.09 12.75 9.47
N LEU A 348 6.59 12.40 8.29
CA LEU A 348 8.04 12.37 8.02
C LEU A 348 8.60 13.80 8.14
N ASN A 349 9.64 13.95 8.93
CA ASN A 349 10.43 15.17 9.05
C ASN A 349 11.54 15.20 7.98
N PRO A 350 12.13 16.37 7.68
CA PRO A 350 13.27 16.46 6.76
C PRO A 350 14.40 15.50 7.16
N GLY A 351 14.82 14.65 6.23
CA GLY A 351 15.86 13.63 6.43
C GLY A 351 15.37 12.31 7.04
N ASP A 352 14.11 12.20 7.45
CA ASP A 352 13.53 10.92 7.87
C ASP A 352 13.54 9.93 6.71
N LYS A 353 13.82 8.67 7.02
CA LYS A 353 13.78 7.57 6.05
C LYS A 353 12.67 6.61 6.42
N ASP A 354 11.88 6.22 5.43
CA ASP A 354 10.96 5.10 5.57
C ASP A 354 11.62 3.77 5.22
N LEU A 355 10.90 2.69 5.50
CA LEU A 355 11.33 1.32 5.28
C LEU A 355 10.16 0.51 4.74
N ILE A 356 10.39 -0.23 3.68
CA ILE A 356 9.49 -1.30 3.25
C ILE A 356 10.08 -2.62 3.70
N VAL A 357 9.28 -3.43 4.38
CA VAL A 357 9.61 -4.81 4.73
C VAL A 357 8.53 -5.71 4.14
N MET A 358 8.92 -6.66 3.32
CA MET A 358 8.07 -7.71 2.79
C MET A 358 8.67 -9.06 3.16
N TRP A 359 7.82 -9.98 3.58
CA TRP A 359 8.22 -11.33 3.97
C TRP A 359 7.20 -12.34 3.45
N HIS A 360 7.71 -13.42 2.89
CA HIS A 360 6.95 -14.56 2.42
C HIS A 360 7.46 -15.84 3.06
N ARG A 361 6.56 -16.79 3.33
CA ARG A 361 6.90 -18.16 3.71
C ARG A 361 6.12 -19.15 2.88
N PHE A 362 6.87 -20.08 2.29
CA PHE A 362 6.35 -21.16 1.47
C PHE A 362 6.72 -22.49 2.14
N ARG A 363 5.73 -23.31 2.45
CA ARG A 363 5.96 -24.72 2.80
C ARG A 363 5.47 -25.59 1.67
N PHE A 364 6.24 -26.62 1.35
CA PHE A 364 5.94 -27.49 0.22
C PHE A 364 6.57 -28.86 0.41
N THR A 365 6.00 -29.85 -0.26
CA THR A 365 6.59 -31.18 -0.40
C THR A 365 7.39 -31.27 -1.67
N LEU A 366 8.59 -31.84 -1.61
CA LEU A 366 9.43 -32.13 -2.76
C LEU A 366 10.03 -33.53 -2.60
N ALA A 367 9.73 -34.43 -3.54
CA ALA A 367 10.17 -35.83 -3.47
C ALA A 367 9.86 -36.51 -2.12
N GLY A 368 8.66 -36.25 -1.58
CA GLY A 368 8.18 -36.80 -0.30
C GLY A 368 8.78 -36.16 0.96
N LYS A 369 9.61 -35.12 0.83
CA LYS A 369 10.17 -34.37 1.96
C LYS A 369 9.50 -33.01 2.10
N GLU A 370 9.15 -32.64 3.32
CA GLU A 370 8.74 -31.27 3.64
C GLU A 370 9.94 -30.32 3.55
N LYS A 371 9.71 -29.15 2.98
CA LYS A 371 10.68 -28.07 2.82
C LYS A 371 10.03 -26.73 3.11
N GLU A 372 10.84 -25.75 3.49
CA GLU A 372 10.41 -24.38 3.69
C GLU A 372 11.31 -23.41 2.93
N ILE A 373 10.72 -22.44 2.24
CA ILE A 373 11.43 -21.25 1.76
C ILE A 373 10.88 -20.05 2.53
N GLN A 374 11.76 -19.30 3.17
CA GLN A 374 11.45 -17.95 3.62
C GLN A 374 12.13 -16.96 2.70
N ALA A 375 11.38 -15.96 2.27
CA ALA A 375 11.85 -14.94 1.37
C ALA A 375 11.54 -13.56 1.96
N HIS A 376 12.49 -12.63 1.90
CA HIS A 376 12.26 -11.27 2.38
C HIS A 376 12.84 -10.23 1.45
N LEU A 377 12.21 -9.07 1.42
CA LEU A 377 12.66 -7.90 0.68
C LEU A 377 12.60 -6.72 1.63
N VAL A 378 13.70 -5.97 1.69
CA VAL A 378 13.76 -4.73 2.46
C VAL A 378 14.29 -3.61 1.58
N ALA A 379 13.57 -2.48 1.58
CA ALA A 379 13.97 -1.28 0.85
C ALA A 379 13.91 -0.07 1.79
N THR A 380 14.96 0.75 1.79
CA THR A 380 15.06 1.96 2.63
C THR A 380 14.94 3.21 1.78
N GLY A 381 14.18 4.18 2.28
CA GLY A 381 14.04 5.49 1.66
C GLY A 381 15.33 6.30 1.76
N GLU A 382 15.44 7.32 0.92
CA GLU A 382 16.56 8.26 0.99
C GLU A 382 16.26 9.42 1.94
N ASN A 383 15.02 9.91 1.90
CA ASN A 383 14.51 11.04 2.67
C ASN A 383 12.96 11.07 2.63
N GLU A 384 12.35 12.14 3.15
CA GLU A 384 10.90 12.32 3.27
C GLU A 384 10.14 12.44 1.94
N VAL A 385 10.86 12.68 0.84
CA VAL A 385 10.31 12.80 -0.52
C VAL A 385 10.56 11.52 -1.33
N HIS A 386 11.81 11.04 -1.33
CA HIS A 386 12.26 9.86 -2.05
C HIS A 386 12.21 8.63 -1.14
N THR A 387 10.98 8.30 -0.74
CA THR A 387 10.67 7.21 0.19
C THR A 387 10.80 5.84 -0.48
N ALA A 388 11.12 4.79 0.29
CA ALA A 388 11.03 3.40 -0.13
C ALA A 388 9.62 3.05 -0.61
N MET A 389 8.59 3.59 0.03
CA MET A 389 7.20 3.48 -0.44
C MET A 389 7.02 4.07 -1.84
N ALA A 390 7.52 5.28 -2.12
CA ALA A 390 7.44 5.87 -3.45
C ALA A 390 8.24 5.06 -4.48
N LYS A 391 9.42 4.54 -4.11
CA LYS A 391 10.23 3.67 -4.98
C LYS A 391 9.49 2.37 -5.32
N THR A 392 9.04 1.65 -4.31
CA THR A 392 8.42 0.31 -4.46
C THR A 392 7.01 0.36 -5.06
N VAL A 393 6.31 1.50 -5.00
CA VAL A 393 5.06 1.70 -5.73
C VAL A 393 5.32 2.22 -7.15
N GLY A 394 6.21 3.19 -7.30
CA GLY A 394 6.42 3.90 -8.57
C GLY A 394 7.27 3.16 -9.59
N LEU A 395 8.38 2.54 -9.16
CA LEU A 395 9.30 1.86 -10.07
C LEU A 395 8.66 0.69 -10.81
N PRO A 396 7.87 -0.21 -10.18
CA PRO A 396 7.26 -1.32 -10.92
C PRO A 396 6.34 -0.84 -12.04
N VAL A 397 5.51 0.19 -11.78
CA VAL A 397 4.65 0.82 -12.80
C VAL A 397 5.48 1.45 -13.91
N GLY A 398 6.56 2.16 -13.56
CA GLY A 398 7.46 2.80 -14.51
C GLY A 398 8.16 1.80 -15.43
N ILE A 399 8.66 0.71 -14.85
CA ILE A 399 9.30 -0.40 -15.58
C ILE A 399 8.27 -1.07 -16.50
N ALA A 400 7.06 -1.35 -16.00
CA ALA A 400 6.00 -1.91 -16.84
C ALA A 400 5.61 -0.99 -18.01
N ALA A 401 5.54 0.34 -17.80
CA ALA A 401 5.29 1.31 -18.86
C ALA A 401 6.41 1.29 -19.91
N LYS A 402 7.66 1.22 -19.47
CA LYS A 402 8.82 1.09 -20.35
C LYS A 402 8.76 -0.19 -21.19
N LEU A 403 8.57 -1.34 -20.55
CA LEU A 403 8.49 -2.64 -21.22
C LEU A 403 7.33 -2.69 -22.23
N LEU A 404 6.21 -2.04 -21.90
CA LEU A 404 5.08 -1.89 -22.82
C LEU A 404 5.46 -1.08 -24.06
N LEU A 405 6.08 0.09 -23.88
CA LEU A 405 6.50 0.97 -24.99
C LEU A 405 7.61 0.36 -25.85
N GLU A 406 8.47 -0.47 -25.27
CA GLU A 406 9.47 -1.28 -25.98
C GLU A 406 8.85 -2.50 -26.70
N GLY A 407 7.54 -2.73 -26.53
CA GLY A 407 6.83 -3.85 -27.14
C GLY A 407 7.16 -5.21 -26.54
N LYS A 408 7.75 -5.26 -25.33
CA LYS A 408 8.10 -6.49 -24.61
C LYS A 408 6.90 -7.12 -23.90
N LEU A 409 5.86 -6.34 -23.59
CA LEU A 409 4.61 -6.84 -23.01
C LEU A 409 3.56 -7.12 -24.11
N LYS A 410 3.14 -8.37 -24.24
CA LYS A 410 2.17 -8.88 -25.21
C LYS A 410 0.78 -9.09 -24.61
N THR A 411 0.67 -9.31 -23.30
CA THR A 411 -0.63 -9.42 -22.62
C THR A 411 -1.53 -8.20 -22.88
N ARG A 412 -2.83 -8.44 -23.08
CA ARG A 412 -3.88 -7.44 -23.34
C ARG A 412 -5.13 -7.73 -22.51
N GLY A 413 -6.06 -6.79 -22.48
CA GLY A 413 -7.20 -6.77 -21.57
C GLY A 413 -6.82 -6.18 -20.21
N VAL A 414 -7.68 -6.43 -19.22
CA VAL A 414 -7.41 -6.11 -17.81
C VAL A 414 -6.56 -7.23 -17.22
N ALA A 415 -5.42 -6.86 -16.64
CA ALA A 415 -4.40 -7.80 -16.17
C ALA A 415 -3.75 -7.34 -14.85
N ILE A 416 -3.09 -8.29 -14.19
CA ILE A 416 -2.28 -8.11 -12.98
C ILE A 416 -0.93 -8.84 -13.17
N PRO A 417 0.15 -8.47 -12.46
CA PRO A 417 1.50 -8.94 -12.76
C PRO A 417 1.81 -10.31 -12.13
N VAL A 418 1.02 -11.33 -12.46
CA VAL A 418 1.13 -12.69 -11.87
C VAL A 418 1.71 -13.74 -12.84
N ILE A 419 2.12 -13.33 -14.04
CA ILE A 419 2.72 -14.21 -15.05
C ILE A 419 4.17 -13.78 -15.36
N LYS A 420 4.99 -14.73 -15.83
CA LYS A 420 6.43 -14.56 -16.13
C LYS A 420 6.74 -13.33 -16.97
N GLU A 421 5.89 -13.05 -17.96
CA GLU A 421 6.03 -11.89 -18.85
C GLU A 421 6.13 -10.56 -18.07
N PHE A 422 5.44 -10.45 -16.93
CA PHE A 422 5.53 -9.28 -16.06
C PHE A 422 6.63 -9.45 -15.02
N TYR A 423 6.54 -10.50 -14.20
CA TYR A 423 7.32 -10.53 -12.97
C TYR A 423 8.82 -10.70 -13.20
N ASP A 424 9.25 -11.48 -14.19
CA ASP A 424 10.69 -11.70 -14.40
C ASP A 424 11.41 -10.40 -14.80
N PRO A 425 11.01 -9.69 -15.88
CA PRO A 425 11.72 -8.48 -16.27
C PRO A 425 11.53 -7.32 -15.29
N ILE A 426 10.38 -7.22 -14.61
CA ILE A 426 10.14 -6.16 -13.62
C ILE A 426 11.02 -6.38 -12.38
N LEU A 427 11.04 -7.60 -11.82
CA LEU A 427 11.87 -7.91 -10.66
C LEU A 427 13.37 -7.82 -10.97
N GLU A 428 13.78 -8.22 -12.18
CA GLU A 428 15.17 -8.10 -12.64
C GLU A 428 15.63 -6.63 -12.64
N GLU A 429 14.84 -5.72 -13.21
CA GLU A 429 15.19 -4.30 -13.23
C GLU A 429 15.12 -3.66 -11.82
N LEU A 430 14.12 -4.03 -11.01
CA LEU A 430 14.03 -3.60 -9.60
C LEU A 430 15.27 -3.98 -8.79
N ALA A 431 15.90 -5.11 -9.08
CA ALA A 431 17.12 -5.53 -8.41
C ALA A 431 18.28 -4.54 -8.62
N SER A 432 18.34 -3.82 -9.76
CA SER A 432 19.34 -2.77 -9.97
C SER A 432 19.14 -1.53 -9.08
N PHE A 433 17.94 -1.36 -8.51
CA PHE A 433 17.62 -0.33 -7.51
C PHE A 433 17.79 -0.85 -6.08
N GLY A 434 18.39 -2.04 -5.90
CA GLY A 434 18.53 -2.69 -4.60
C GLY A 434 17.24 -3.30 -4.05
N ILE A 435 16.15 -3.31 -4.83
CA ILE A 435 14.85 -3.88 -4.46
C ILE A 435 14.84 -5.32 -4.96
N ARG A 436 15.29 -6.25 -4.11
CA ARG A 436 15.38 -7.68 -4.46
C ARG A 436 14.87 -8.56 -3.33
N LEU A 437 14.33 -9.70 -3.70
CA LEU A 437 13.94 -10.77 -2.78
C LEU A 437 15.18 -11.58 -2.40
N ILE A 438 15.35 -11.85 -1.11
CA ILE A 438 16.40 -12.71 -0.55
C ILE A 438 15.73 -13.96 0.00
N GLU A 439 16.07 -15.11 -0.57
CA GLU A 439 15.49 -16.41 -0.22
C GLU A 439 16.43 -17.23 0.68
N THR A 440 15.85 -18.01 1.56
CA THR A 440 16.54 -19.04 2.36
C THR A 440 15.68 -20.29 2.37
N GLU A 441 16.23 -21.41 1.90
CA GLU A 441 15.60 -22.73 1.90
C GLU A 441 16.08 -23.54 3.10
N TYR A 442 15.14 -24.18 3.81
CA TYR A 442 15.35 -25.00 5.01
C TYR A 442 14.96 -26.45 4.78
#